data_AF-A0A444TX08-F1
#
_entry.id   AF-A0A444TX08-F1
#
_cell.length_a   1.000
_cell.length_b   1.000
_cell.length_c   1.000
_cell.angle_alpha   90.00
_cell.angle_beta   90.00
_cell.angle_gamma   90.00
#
_symmetry.space_group_name_H-M   'P 1'
#
loop_
_entity.id
_entity.type
_entity.pdbx_description
1 polymer ?
#
loop_
_entity_poly.entity_id
_entity_poly.type
_entity_poly.pdbx_seq_one_letter_code
_entity_poly.pdbx_strand_id
1 'polypeptide(L)'
;MQEKHGSIFTVQLAGHYFTFLMDPLSFGTVVKEATAKLDFNKFALQLVEKVFGYHTTEDYHKFLQTSSNKHLMGDGLVVMTQAMMENLQNLMLHSVGSRKEQKAWSQDGLFNYSYNIVFRVGYLALFGNKTSKEAGSLEKAKEQE
;
A
#
# COMPACT_ATOMS: atom_id res chain seq x y z
N MET A 1 20.33 -23.24 -0.32
CA MET A 1 21.37 -22.55 0.47
C MET A 1 21.30 -22.91 1.95
N GLN A 2 20.12 -22.82 2.58
CA GLN A 2 19.94 -23.22 3.98
C GLN A 2 20.36 -24.66 4.25
N GLU A 3 19.93 -25.62 3.43
CA GLU A 3 20.32 -27.04 3.58
C GLU A 3 21.84 -27.26 3.56
N LYS A 4 22.57 -26.45 2.78
CA LYS A 4 24.02 -26.60 2.58
C LYS A 4 24.87 -25.79 3.56
N HIS A 5 24.38 -24.63 3.99
CA HIS A 5 25.16 -23.64 4.74
C HIS A 5 24.56 -23.32 6.12
N GLY A 6 23.47 -23.99 6.50
CA GLY A 6 22.77 -23.77 7.76
C GLY A 6 21.90 -22.51 7.75
N SER A 7 21.48 -22.09 8.94
CA SER A 7 20.52 -21.00 9.13
C SER A 7 21.09 -19.60 8.92
N ILE A 8 22.40 -19.45 8.72
CA ILE A 8 23.06 -18.17 8.43
C ILE A 8 24.08 -18.38 7.32
N PHE A 9 23.93 -17.64 6.22
CA PHE A 9 24.87 -17.71 5.11
C PHE A 9 24.94 -16.37 4.37
N THR A 10 26.07 -16.11 3.71
CA THR A 10 26.28 -14.90 2.92
C THR A 10 26.51 -15.25 1.46
N VAL A 11 25.86 -14.52 0.55
CA VAL A 11 25.99 -14.67 -0.90
C VAL A 11 26.27 -13.34 -1.56
N GLN A 12 26.96 -13.37 -2.69
CA GLN A 12 27.12 -12.20 -3.55
C GLN A 12 25.99 -12.17 -4.58
N LEU A 13 25.21 -11.09 -4.61
CA LEU A 13 24.12 -10.86 -5.56
C LEU A 13 24.26 -9.44 -6.13
N ALA A 14 24.29 -9.31 -7.45
CA ALA A 14 24.43 -8.03 -8.15
C ALA A 14 25.56 -7.13 -7.58
N GLY A 15 26.73 -7.74 -7.30
CA GLY A 15 27.90 -7.02 -6.78
C GLY A 15 27.88 -6.70 -5.29
N HIS A 16 26.80 -7.02 -4.57
CA HIS A 16 26.66 -6.77 -3.14
C HIS A 16 26.63 -8.08 -2.35
N TYR A 17 27.09 -8.05 -1.11
CA TYR A 17 27.03 -9.21 -0.20
C TYR A 17 25.77 -9.13 0.65
N PHE A 18 24.97 -10.19 0.61
CA PHE A 18 23.75 -10.34 1.38
C PHE A 18 23.90 -11.49 2.36
N THR A 19 23.76 -11.19 3.65
CA THR A 19 23.70 -12.21 4.70
C THR A 19 22.24 -12.55 4.99
N PHE A 20 21.89 -13.80 4.72
CA PHE A 20 20.56 -14.36 4.99
C PHE A 20 20.54 -14.97 6.38
N LEU A 21 19.57 -14.55 7.19
CA LEU A 21 19.22 -15.16 8.46
C LEU A 21 17.91 -15.93 8.27
N MET A 22 17.94 -17.24 8.48
CA MET A 22 16.80 -18.14 8.26
C MET A 22 16.33 -18.85 9.53
N ASP A 23 16.93 -18.56 10.68
CA ASP A 23 16.45 -19.01 11.99
C ASP A 23 15.43 -18.00 12.57
N PRO A 24 14.14 -18.36 12.68
CA PRO A 24 13.11 -17.45 13.19
C PRO A 24 13.36 -16.99 14.63
N LEU A 25 14.04 -17.81 15.45
CA LEU A 25 14.33 -17.47 16.85
C LEU A 25 15.36 -16.34 16.97
N SER A 26 16.20 -16.18 15.94
CA SER A 26 17.22 -15.14 15.88
C SER A 26 16.70 -13.79 15.35
N PHE A 27 15.49 -13.73 14.77
CA PHE A 27 14.97 -12.50 14.14
C PHE A 27 14.81 -11.35 15.13
N GLY A 28 14.32 -11.64 16.34
CA GLY A 28 14.07 -10.61 17.35
C GLY A 28 15.31 -9.81 17.72
N THR A 29 16.47 -10.47 17.77
CA THR A 29 17.76 -9.83 18.08
C THR A 29 18.18 -8.88 16.96
N VAL A 30 18.05 -9.31 15.70
CA VAL A 30 18.47 -8.51 14.53
C VAL A 30 17.55 -7.32 14.29
N VAL A 31 16.23 -7.51 14.38
CA VAL A 31 15.24 -6.45 14.12
C VAL A 31 15.30 -5.34 15.18
N LYS A 32 15.74 -5.66 16.41
CA LYS A 32 15.84 -4.71 17.52
C LYS A 32 17.23 -4.09 17.69
N GLU A 33 18.19 -4.45 16.84
CA GLU A 33 19.55 -3.91 16.95
C GLU A 33 19.56 -2.39 16.73
N ALA A 34 20.50 -1.69 17.37
CA ALA A 34 20.61 -0.25 17.23
C ALA A 34 20.89 0.15 15.76
N THR A 35 20.28 1.25 15.31
CA THR A 35 20.47 1.81 13.96
C THR A 35 21.93 2.14 13.65
N ALA A 36 22.74 2.43 14.67
CA ALA A 36 24.19 2.62 14.53
C ALA A 36 24.93 1.37 14.01
N LYS A 37 24.36 0.17 14.18
CA LYS A 37 24.92 -1.10 13.71
C LYS A 37 24.16 -1.68 12.52
N LEU A 38 22.83 -1.59 12.52
CA LEU A 38 21.96 -2.08 11.45
C LEU A 38 20.96 -0.99 11.05
N ASP A 39 21.25 -0.30 9.95
CA ASP A 39 20.46 0.82 9.46
C ASP A 39 19.57 0.42 8.27
N PHE A 40 18.29 0.18 8.56
CA PHE A 40 17.29 -0.15 7.54
C PHE A 40 16.86 1.06 6.70
N ASN A 41 17.08 2.29 7.18
CA ASN A 41 16.64 3.49 6.50
C ASN A 41 17.46 3.76 5.24
N LYS A 42 18.77 3.47 5.26
CA LYS A 42 19.64 3.61 4.08
C LYS A 42 19.13 2.82 2.88
N PHE A 43 18.70 1.58 3.10
CA PHE A 43 18.14 0.75 2.04
C PHE A 43 16.82 1.33 1.51
N ALA A 44 15.92 1.75 2.40
CA ALA A 44 14.64 2.35 2.02
C ALA A 44 14.82 3.63 1.18
N LEU A 45 15.77 4.50 1.55
CA LEU A 45 16.09 5.73 0.81
C LEU A 45 16.56 5.43 -0.61
N GLN A 46 17.52 4.49 -0.76
CA GLN A 46 18.00 4.08 -2.09
C GLN A 46 16.91 3.46 -2.95
N LEU A 47 15.99 2.69 -2.34
CA LEU A 47 14.86 2.11 -3.04
C LEU A 47 13.91 3.19 -3.56
N VAL A 48 13.55 4.16 -2.71
CA VAL A 48 12.62 5.25 -3.07
C VAL A 48 13.20 6.11 -4.18
N GLU A 49 14.49 6.45 -4.11
CA GLU A 49 15.19 7.20 -5.16
C GLU A 49 15.19 6.44 -6.48
N LYS A 50 15.59 5.15 -6.47
CA LYS A 50 15.71 4.35 -7.70
C LYS A 50 14.37 4.02 -8.36
N VAL A 51 13.33 3.76 -7.57
CA VAL A 51 12.02 3.31 -8.09
C VAL A 51 11.10 4.47 -8.41
N PHE A 52 11.09 5.52 -7.58
CA PHE A 52 10.17 6.65 -7.72
C PHE A 52 10.85 7.96 -8.14
N GLY A 53 12.18 8.00 -8.26
CA GLY A 53 12.93 9.22 -8.60
C GLY A 53 12.91 10.28 -7.50
N TYR A 54 12.45 9.94 -6.30
CA TYR A 54 12.22 10.90 -5.22
C TYR A 54 13.45 11.00 -4.31
N HIS A 55 13.97 12.22 -4.17
CA HIS A 55 15.10 12.53 -3.30
C HIS A 55 14.56 13.14 -1.99
N THR A 56 14.88 12.52 -0.87
CA THR A 56 14.40 12.95 0.45
C THR A 56 15.21 14.12 1.00
N THR A 57 14.56 15.06 1.68
CA THR A 57 15.26 16.06 2.51
C THR A 57 15.63 15.48 3.88
N GLU A 58 16.60 16.08 4.57
CA GLU A 58 16.82 15.85 6.00
C GLU A 58 15.46 16.06 6.73
N ASP A 59 15.07 15.13 7.62
CA ASP A 59 13.75 14.99 8.30
C ASP A 59 12.64 14.16 7.63
N TYR A 60 12.82 13.62 6.43
CA TYR A 60 11.75 12.86 5.75
C TYR A 60 11.23 11.64 6.53
N HIS A 61 12.11 10.89 7.21
CA HIS A 61 11.70 9.71 7.98
C HIS A 61 10.78 10.05 9.16
N LYS A 62 11.09 11.14 9.89
CA LYS A 62 10.28 11.62 11.02
C LYS A 62 8.94 12.15 10.55
N PHE A 63 8.92 12.85 9.42
CA PHE A 63 7.69 13.30 8.77
C PHE A 63 6.81 12.11 8.37
N LEU A 64 7.39 11.10 7.68
CA LEU A 64 6.66 9.89 7.29
C LEU A 64 6.09 9.15 8.48
N GLN A 65 6.87 8.95 9.54
CA GLN A 65 6.41 8.27 10.75
C GLN A 65 5.25 9.04 11.41
N THR A 66 5.37 10.36 11.50
CA THR A 66 4.34 11.22 12.10
C THR A 66 3.05 11.19 11.27
N SER A 67 3.17 11.32 9.95
CA SER A 67 2.02 11.29 9.03
C SER A 67 1.35 9.92 9.00
N SER A 68 2.15 8.84 8.94
CA SER A 68 1.68 7.46 9.03
C SER A 68 0.92 7.22 10.34
N ASN A 69 1.51 7.55 11.49
CA ASN A 69 0.85 7.34 12.78
C ASN A 69 -0.43 8.17 12.93
N LYS A 70 -0.47 9.38 12.35
CA LYS A 70 -1.67 10.22 12.38
C LYS A 70 -2.87 9.57 11.69
N HIS A 71 -2.66 8.81 10.62
CA HIS A 71 -3.73 8.28 9.77
C HIS A 71 -3.91 6.77 9.84
N LEU A 72 -2.87 6.02 10.18
CA LEU A 72 -2.83 4.55 10.20
C LEU A 72 -2.79 3.96 11.61
N MET A 73 -2.93 4.79 12.64
CA MET A 73 -3.06 4.36 14.04
C MET A 73 -4.16 5.15 14.77
N GLY A 74 -4.62 4.62 15.90
CA GLY A 74 -5.57 5.28 16.79
C GLY A 74 -6.84 5.77 16.08
N ASP A 75 -7.29 6.97 16.44
CA ASP A 75 -8.49 7.59 15.88
C ASP A 75 -8.41 7.83 14.37
N GLY A 76 -7.20 8.10 13.84
CA GLY A 76 -6.98 8.27 12.41
C GLY A 76 -7.32 7.01 11.62
N LEU A 77 -6.94 5.84 12.16
CA LEU A 77 -7.26 4.54 11.56
C LEU A 77 -8.78 4.27 11.56
N VAL A 78 -9.50 4.73 12.59
CA VAL A 78 -10.96 4.62 12.65
C VAL A 78 -11.59 5.40 11.50
N VAL A 79 -11.17 6.65 11.30
CA VAL A 79 -11.64 7.49 10.18
C VAL A 79 -11.33 6.84 8.83
N MET A 80 -10.11 6.30 8.67
CA MET A 80 -9.72 5.64 7.42
C MET A 80 -10.50 4.36 7.15
N THR A 81 -10.80 3.59 8.20
CA THR A 81 -11.63 2.37 8.10
C THR A 81 -13.04 2.71 7.65
N GLN A 82 -13.62 3.77 8.20
CA GLN A 82 -14.94 4.26 7.80
C GLN A 82 -14.95 4.71 6.33
N ALA A 83 -13.95 5.52 5.93
CA ALA A 83 -13.81 5.98 4.54
C ALA A 83 -13.62 4.82 3.55
N MET A 84 -12.83 3.78 3.91
CA MET A 84 -12.71 2.56 3.11
C MET A 84 -14.06 1.85 2.98
N MET A 85 -14.79 1.68 4.08
CA MET A 85 -16.06 0.95 4.07
C MET A 85 -17.11 1.65 3.21
N GLU A 86 -17.24 2.98 3.33
CA GLU A 86 -18.16 3.78 2.52
C GLU A 86 -17.83 3.68 1.02
N ASN A 87 -16.55 3.83 0.66
CA ASN A 87 -16.12 3.71 -0.73
C ASN A 87 -16.29 2.29 -1.27
N LEU A 88 -16.12 1.26 -0.43
CA LEU A 88 -16.30 -0.14 -0.82
C LEU A 88 -17.77 -0.44 -1.10
N GLN A 89 -18.67 0.00 -0.20
CA GLN A 89 -20.10 -0.09 -0.42
C GLN A 89 -20.51 0.64 -1.69
N ASN A 90 -19.98 1.85 -1.91
CA ASN A 90 -20.30 2.62 -3.11
C ASN A 90 -19.86 1.89 -4.38
N LEU A 91 -18.61 1.44 -4.45
CA LEU A 91 -18.07 0.80 -5.66
C LEU A 91 -18.66 -0.59 -5.90
N MET A 92 -18.87 -1.39 -4.86
CA MET A 92 -19.41 -2.75 -5.01
C MET A 92 -20.93 -2.79 -5.16
N LEU A 93 -21.68 -1.83 -4.62
CA LEU A 93 -23.15 -1.83 -4.66
C LEU A 93 -23.74 -0.86 -5.69
N HIS A 94 -23.08 0.26 -6.02
CA HIS A 94 -23.59 1.19 -7.05
C HIS A 94 -23.17 0.81 -8.48
N SER A 95 -22.04 0.12 -8.68
CA SER A 95 -21.78 -0.59 -9.96
C SER A 95 -22.79 -1.70 -10.22
N VAL A 96 -23.57 -2.06 -9.19
CA VAL A 96 -24.62 -3.06 -9.20
C VAL A 96 -26.02 -2.44 -9.41
N GLY A 97 -26.12 -1.12 -9.56
CA GLY A 97 -27.39 -0.42 -9.52
C GLY A 97 -27.54 0.72 -10.52
N SER A 98 -27.56 0.42 -11.83
CA SER A 98 -28.25 1.26 -12.80
C SER A 98 -29.43 0.50 -13.40
N ARG A 99 -30.60 0.74 -12.80
CA ARG A 99 -31.96 0.73 -13.39
C ARG A 99 -32.24 -0.28 -14.54
N LYS A 100 -33.04 -1.30 -14.19
CA LYS A 100 -33.97 -2.09 -15.05
C LYS A 100 -33.48 -3.33 -15.81
N GLU A 101 -32.24 -3.74 -15.71
CA GLU A 101 -31.84 -5.04 -16.28
C GLU A 101 -31.58 -6.06 -15.17
N GLN A 102 -32.24 -7.22 -15.26
CA GLN A 102 -31.92 -8.38 -14.43
C GLN A 102 -30.42 -8.61 -14.51
N LYS A 103 -29.74 -8.53 -13.37
CA LYS A 103 -28.31 -8.78 -13.31
C LYS A 103 -28.01 -10.21 -13.72
N ALA A 104 -27.52 -10.37 -14.94
CA ALA A 104 -26.87 -11.59 -15.36
C ALA A 104 -25.60 -11.81 -14.50
N TRP A 105 -25.25 -13.07 -14.31
CA TRP A 105 -23.94 -13.43 -13.75
C TRP A 105 -22.83 -12.79 -14.59
N SER A 106 -21.94 -12.05 -13.93
CA SER A 106 -20.73 -11.52 -14.54
C SER A 106 -19.55 -12.44 -14.24
N GLN A 107 -18.75 -12.75 -15.26
CA GLN A 107 -17.52 -13.52 -15.10
C GLN A 107 -16.31 -12.59 -15.24
N ASP A 108 -15.38 -12.65 -14.29
CA ASP A 108 -14.12 -11.91 -14.30
C ASP A 108 -13.02 -12.73 -13.58
N GLY A 109 -11.76 -12.38 -13.78
CA GLY A 109 -10.64 -12.94 -13.04
C GLY A 109 -10.62 -12.41 -11.60
N LEU A 110 -10.54 -13.31 -10.62
CA LEU A 110 -10.58 -12.94 -9.19
C LEU A 110 -9.54 -11.86 -8.83
N PHE A 111 -8.30 -12.01 -9.32
CA PHE A 111 -7.24 -11.02 -9.05
C PHE A 111 -7.58 -9.65 -9.63
N ASN A 112 -8.02 -9.60 -10.89
CA ASN A 112 -8.38 -8.34 -11.56
C ASN A 112 -9.51 -7.63 -10.82
N TYR A 113 -10.57 -8.38 -10.50
CA TYR A 113 -11.72 -7.88 -9.76
C TYR A 113 -11.33 -7.33 -8.37
N SER A 114 -10.63 -8.13 -7.57
CA SER A 114 -10.22 -7.74 -6.22
C SER A 114 -9.24 -6.56 -6.23
N TYR A 115 -8.24 -6.59 -7.13
CA TYR A 115 -7.24 -5.52 -7.22
C TYR A 115 -7.88 -4.19 -7.64
N ASN A 116 -8.73 -4.20 -8.67
CA ASN A 116 -9.43 -3.00 -9.15
C ASN A 116 -10.23 -2.35 -8.01
N ILE A 117 -11.02 -3.14 -7.28
CA ILE A 117 -11.84 -2.65 -6.18
C ILE A 117 -10.97 -2.11 -5.06
N VAL A 118 -10.06 -2.91 -4.50
CA VAL A 118 -9.25 -2.51 -3.33
C VAL A 118 -8.38 -1.30 -3.65
N PHE A 119 -7.80 -1.24 -4.86
CA PHE A 119 -6.99 -0.11 -5.30
C PHE A 119 -7.82 1.18 -5.36
N ARG A 120 -8.99 1.16 -6.02
CA ARG A 120 -9.82 2.36 -6.17
C ARG A 120 -10.37 2.83 -4.83
N VAL A 121 -10.88 1.92 -4.01
CA VAL A 121 -11.40 2.24 -2.67
C VAL A 121 -10.27 2.82 -1.81
N GLY A 122 -9.08 2.19 -1.81
CA GLY A 122 -7.90 2.65 -1.07
C GLY A 122 -7.44 4.03 -1.50
N TYR A 123 -7.39 4.28 -2.81
CA TYR A 123 -7.04 5.59 -3.35
C TYR A 123 -8.01 6.68 -2.88
N LEU A 124 -9.32 6.43 -2.97
CA LEU A 124 -10.34 7.40 -2.56
C LEU A 124 -10.36 7.63 -1.04
N ALA A 125 -10.06 6.61 -0.24
CA ALA A 125 -9.93 6.74 1.20
C ALA A 125 -8.71 7.57 1.63
N LEU A 126 -7.59 7.46 0.90
CA LEU A 126 -6.34 8.18 1.21
C LEU A 126 -6.31 9.61 0.66
N PHE A 127 -6.81 9.82 -0.56
CA PHE A 127 -6.69 11.09 -1.30
C PHE A 127 -8.01 11.84 -1.45
N GLY A 128 -9.11 11.27 -0.96
CA GLY A 128 -10.44 11.86 -1.00
C GLY A 128 -11.19 11.63 -2.31
N ASN A 129 -12.48 11.94 -2.27
CA ASN A 129 -13.37 11.94 -3.43
C ASN A 129 -13.42 13.33 -4.06
N LYS A 130 -13.53 13.42 -5.39
CA LYS A 130 -13.83 14.70 -6.05
C LYS A 130 -15.16 15.23 -5.51
N THR A 131 -15.17 16.44 -4.97
CA THR A 131 -16.41 17.06 -4.52
C THR A 131 -17.19 17.54 -5.74
N SER A 132 -18.53 17.46 -5.67
CA SER A 132 -19.46 17.90 -6.72
C SER A 132 -19.21 19.35 -7.22
N LYS A 133 -18.50 20.18 -6.45
CA LYS A 133 -18.11 21.54 -6.88
C LYS A 133 -17.03 21.60 -7.96
N GLU A 134 -16.22 20.55 -8.13
CA GLU A 134 -15.21 20.44 -9.19
C GLU A 134 -15.72 19.71 -10.43
N ALA A 135 -16.81 18.94 -10.28
CA ALA A 135 -17.51 18.29 -11.37
C ALA A 135 -18.65 19.21 -11.85
N GLY A 136 -18.29 20.28 -12.56
CA GLY A 136 -19.26 21.10 -13.28
C GLY A 136 -20.23 20.21 -14.07
N SER A 137 -21.51 20.29 -13.73
CA SER A 137 -22.65 19.60 -14.34
C SER A 137 -22.60 18.07 -14.31
N LEU A 138 -23.42 17.50 -13.42
CA LEU A 138 -23.74 16.08 -13.23
C LEU A 138 -24.44 15.41 -14.44
N GLU A 139 -24.38 16.00 -15.64
CA GLU A 139 -25.14 15.56 -16.82
C GLU A 139 -24.29 15.00 -17.97
N LYS A 140 -22.95 15.01 -17.91
CA LYS A 140 -22.12 14.51 -19.03
C LYS A 140 -21.12 13.40 -18.71
N ALA A 141 -21.06 12.89 -17.49
CA ALA A 141 -20.18 11.77 -17.12
C ALA A 141 -20.86 10.39 -17.19
N LYS A 142 -22.04 10.29 -17.83
CA LYS A 142 -22.77 9.01 -18.02
C LYS A 142 -22.52 8.33 -19.36
N GLU A 143 -21.72 8.93 -20.23
CA GLU A 143 -21.35 8.34 -21.52
C GLU A 143 -19.84 8.35 -21.64
N GLN A 144 -19.22 7.32 -21.10
CA GLN A 144 -17.95 6.71 -21.55
C GLN A 144 -17.62 5.61 -20.53
N GLU A 145 -18.45 4.57 -20.55
CA GLU A 145 -18.08 3.22 -20.11
C GLU A 145 -17.33 2.52 -21.25
#